data_AF-A0A9E3SNE7-F1
#
_entry.id   AF-A0A9E3SNE7-F1
#
_cell.length_a   1.000
_cell.length_b   1.000
_cell.length_c   1.000
_cell.angle_alpha   90.00
_cell.angle_beta   90.00
_cell.angle_gamma   90.00
#
_symmetry.space_group_name_H-M   'P 1'
#
loop_
_entity.id
_entity.type
_entity.pdbx_description
1 polymer ?
#
loop_
_entity_poly.entity_id
_entity_poly.type
_entity_poly.pdbx_seq_one_letter_code
_entity_poly.pdbx_strand_id
1 'polypeptide(L)'
;VFLFLAALTNALLFLFPIAWFKDFTVRLYVTHIQDFVPGSELIFSDFKLLPLTILAAISVILPFMIIFMYKNLNGQLRLIRLSILFNLVLIGLIFFFYVAQIELVTVSEASYDKGIFLPLIALVFLFLSLRGVRKDIKLIRSADRLR
;
A
#
# COMPACT_ATOMS: atom_id res chain seq x y z
N VAL A 1 2.76 -12.90 12.11
CA VAL A 1 3.89 -11.96 11.97
C VAL A 1 3.86 -11.21 10.64
N PHE A 2 4.00 -11.88 9.49
CA PHE A 2 4.08 -11.17 8.20
C PHE A 2 2.86 -10.30 7.86
N LEU A 3 1.64 -10.69 8.22
CA LEU A 3 0.45 -9.84 8.04
C LEU A 3 0.52 -8.53 8.82
N PHE A 4 1.04 -8.59 10.04
CA PHE A 4 1.26 -7.41 10.87
C PHE A 4 2.34 -6.51 10.26
N LEU A 5 3.44 -7.09 9.77
CA LEU A 5 4.48 -6.32 9.08
C LEU A 5 3.95 -5.66 7.80
N ALA A 6 3.09 -6.35 7.03
CA ALA A 6 2.44 -5.76 5.87
C ALA A 6 1.54 -4.58 6.25
N ALA A 7 0.70 -4.74 7.28
CA ALA A 7 -0.17 -3.67 7.78
C ALA A 7 0.65 -2.47 8.28
N LEU A 8 1.69 -2.73 9.08
CA LEU A 8 2.58 -1.70 9.62
C LEU A 8 3.31 -0.94 8.51
N THR A 9 3.86 -1.65 7.54
CA THR A 9 4.59 -1.02 6.42
C THR A 9 3.67 -0.14 5.58
N ASN A 10 2.46 -0.60 5.28
CA ASN A 10 1.46 0.23 4.60
C ASN A 10 0.97 1.39 5.48
N ALA A 11 0.97 1.26 6.81
CA ALA A 11 0.59 2.37 7.70
C ALA A 11 1.67 3.46 7.71
N LEU A 12 2.95 3.07 7.67
CA LEU A 12 4.06 4.01 7.53
C LEU A 12 3.96 4.85 6.25
N LEU A 13 3.32 4.35 5.19
CA LEU A 13 3.13 5.09 3.94
C LEU A 13 2.38 6.43 4.14
N PHE A 14 1.55 6.54 5.19
CA PHE A 14 0.85 7.79 5.53
C PHE A 14 1.77 8.86 6.12
N LEU A 15 2.96 8.47 6.60
CA LEU A 15 3.90 9.37 7.28
C LEU A 15 5.00 9.89 6.35
N PHE A 16 5.29 9.17 5.27
CA PHE A 16 6.40 9.47 4.37
C PHE A 16 5.92 10.01 3.02
N PRO A 17 6.62 10.99 2.44
CA PRO A 17 6.36 11.41 1.08
C PRO A 17 6.70 10.27 0.11
N ILE A 18 5.93 10.19 -0.97
CA ILE A 18 6.07 9.20 -2.04
C ILE A 18 7.04 9.72 -3.09
N ALA A 19 6.87 10.99 -3.49
CA ALA A 19 7.66 11.64 -4.53
C ALA A 19 7.84 13.13 -4.21
N TRP A 20 8.94 13.68 -4.71
CA TRP A 20 9.28 15.10 -4.66
C TRP A 20 9.53 15.61 -6.08
N PHE A 21 8.89 16.73 -6.42
CA PHE A 21 9.01 17.41 -7.71
C PHE A 21 9.85 18.67 -7.50
N LYS A 22 11.06 18.68 -8.05
CA LYS A 22 12.11 19.63 -7.66
C LYS A 22 11.81 21.06 -8.06
N ASP A 23 11.23 21.29 -9.23
CA ASP A 23 11.07 22.64 -9.78
C ASP A 23 10.00 23.45 -9.04
N PHE A 24 8.99 22.77 -8.49
CA PHE A 24 7.90 23.36 -7.72
C PHE A 24 8.04 23.08 -6.22
N THR A 25 9.10 22.41 -5.81
CA THR A 25 9.32 21.99 -4.43
C THR A 25 8.16 21.13 -3.86
N VAL A 26 7.31 20.54 -4.71
CA VAL A 26 6.06 19.86 -4.29
C VAL A 26 6.33 18.45 -3.79
N ARG A 27 5.72 18.06 -2.67
CA ARG A 27 5.76 16.69 -2.15
C ARG A 27 4.40 16.01 -2.24
N LEU A 28 4.39 14.81 -2.81
CA LEU A 28 3.21 13.96 -2.84
C LEU A 28 3.18 13.04 -1.61
N TYR A 29 2.14 13.14 -0.80
CA TYR A 29 1.77 12.14 0.20
C TYR A 29 0.54 11.37 -0.28
N VAL A 30 0.26 10.23 0.34
CA VAL A 30 -0.98 9.47 0.05
C VAL A 30 -2.24 10.30 0.34
N THR A 31 -2.16 11.21 1.32
CA THR A 31 -3.30 11.96 1.87
C THR A 31 -3.45 13.36 1.32
N HIS A 32 -2.34 14.02 0.98
CA HIS A 32 -2.33 15.42 0.56
C HIS A 32 -1.12 15.70 -0.34
N ILE A 33 -1.14 16.85 -0.99
CA ILE A 33 0.02 17.40 -1.68
C ILE A 33 0.53 18.60 -0.87
N GLN A 34 1.81 18.60 -0.55
CA GLN A 34 2.46 19.71 0.13
C GLN A 34 3.19 20.57 -0.90
N ASP A 35 2.68 21.76 -1.14
CA ASP A 35 3.34 22.79 -1.94
C ASP A 35 4.11 23.75 -1.03
N PHE A 36 5.35 24.06 -1.40
CA PHE A 36 6.22 24.96 -0.64
C PHE A 36 6.41 26.31 -1.35
N VAL A 37 5.76 26.54 -2.48
CA VAL A 37 5.76 27.83 -3.19
C VAL A 37 4.75 28.78 -2.52
N PRO A 38 5.19 29.92 -1.95
CA PRO A 38 4.26 30.86 -1.33
C PRO A 38 3.34 31.50 -2.37
N GLY A 39 2.02 31.36 -2.18
CA GLY A 39 1.01 31.98 -3.05
C GLY A 39 0.67 31.21 -4.33
N SER A 40 1.17 29.98 -4.50
CA SER A 40 0.64 29.07 -5.52
C SER A 40 -0.76 28.61 -5.13
N GLU A 41 -1.67 28.59 -6.09
CA GLU A 41 -2.91 27.83 -5.93
C GLU A 41 -2.57 26.34 -5.99
N LEU A 42 -3.11 25.54 -5.08
CA LEU A 42 -2.94 24.08 -5.10
C LEU A 42 -3.40 23.55 -6.46
N ILE A 43 -2.44 23.18 -7.31
CA ILE A 43 -2.72 22.73 -8.68
C ILE A 43 -3.49 21.39 -8.67
N PHE A 44 -3.47 20.69 -7.52
CA PHE A 44 -4.27 19.51 -7.23
C PHE A 44 -5.01 19.68 -5.89
N SER A 45 -6.34 19.63 -5.95
CA SER A 45 -7.17 19.50 -4.74
C SER A 45 -6.95 18.15 -4.07
N ASP A 46 -6.82 18.15 -2.75
CA ASP A 46 -6.75 16.93 -1.92
C ASP A 46 -7.94 15.99 -2.15
N PHE A 47 -9.09 16.51 -2.61
CA PHE A 47 -10.24 15.68 -2.97
C PHE A 47 -9.91 14.67 -4.08
N LYS A 48 -9.01 15.01 -5.00
CA LYS A 48 -8.55 14.11 -6.07
C LYS A 48 -7.68 12.95 -5.54
N LEU A 49 -7.12 13.07 -4.34
CA LEU A 49 -6.33 12.03 -3.68
C LEU A 49 -7.19 11.06 -2.85
N LEU A 50 -8.48 11.34 -2.65
CA LEU A 50 -9.36 10.45 -1.88
C LEU A 50 -9.31 8.98 -2.33
N PRO A 51 -9.35 8.65 -3.65
CA PRO A 51 -9.23 7.26 -4.08
C PRO A 51 -7.92 6.60 -3.63
N LEU A 52 -6.80 7.32 -3.71
CA LEU A 52 -5.49 6.86 -3.25
C LEU A 52 -5.48 6.63 -1.74
N THR A 53 -6.00 7.61 -0.98
CA THR A 53 -6.07 7.55 0.49
C THR A 53 -6.90 6.37 0.96
N ILE A 54 -8.09 6.17 0.36
CA ILE A 54 -8.99 5.07 0.71
C ILE A 54 -8.32 3.73 0.43
N LEU A 55 -7.69 3.58 -0.74
CA LEU A 55 -7.04 2.32 -1.09
C LEU A 55 -5.83 2.01 -0.21
N ALA A 56 -5.04 3.03 0.16
CA ALA A 56 -3.96 2.88 1.12
C ALA A 56 -4.49 2.47 2.49
N ALA A 57 -5.61 3.04 2.95
CA ALA A 57 -6.23 2.69 4.23
C ALA A 57 -6.74 1.25 4.22
N ILE A 58 -7.38 0.81 3.14
CA ILE A 58 -7.78 -0.59 2.93
C ILE A 58 -6.57 -1.51 2.99
N SER A 59 -5.44 -1.10 2.39
CA SER A 59 -4.18 -1.86 2.38
C SER A 59 -3.52 -1.99 3.77
N VAL A 60 -3.94 -1.18 4.75
CA VAL A 60 -3.56 -1.31 6.18
C VAL A 60 -4.57 -2.17 6.93
N ILE A 61 -5.85 -1.81 6.82
CA ILE A 61 -6.93 -2.40 7.63
C ILE A 61 -7.13 -3.86 7.27
N LEU A 62 -7.09 -4.21 5.98
CA LEU A 62 -7.39 -5.57 5.54
C LEU A 62 -6.36 -6.59 6.06
N PRO A 63 -5.03 -6.43 5.88
CA PRO A 63 -4.04 -7.32 6.48
C PRO A 63 -4.12 -7.39 8.01
N PHE A 64 -4.46 -6.29 8.67
CA PHE A 64 -4.63 -6.24 10.12
C PHE A 64 -5.84 -7.10 10.58
N MET A 65 -7.01 -6.96 9.94
CA MET A 65 -8.18 -7.78 10.24
C MET A 65 -7.93 -9.28 10.01
N ILE A 66 -7.19 -9.64 8.96
CA ILE A 66 -6.85 -11.03 8.62
C ILE A 66 -6.09 -11.74 9.75
N ILE A 67 -5.36 -11.02 10.61
CA ILE A 67 -4.65 -11.59 11.77
C ILE A 67 -5.62 -12.32 12.71
N PHE A 68 -6.81 -11.76 12.92
CA PHE A 68 -7.80 -12.29 13.85
C PHE A 68 -8.64 -13.44 13.26
N MET A 69 -8.47 -13.75 11.96
CA MET A 69 -9.22 -14.81 11.26
C MET A 69 -8.56 -16.20 11.36
N TYR A 70 -7.78 -16.45 12.41
CA TYR A 70 -7.01 -17.69 12.61
C TYR A 70 -7.86 -18.97 12.58
N LYS A 71 -9.16 -18.88 12.91
CA LYS A 71 -10.09 -20.03 12.88
C LYS A 71 -10.48 -20.47 11.47
N ASN A 72 -10.33 -19.60 10.45
CA ASN A 72 -10.77 -19.87 9.08
C ASN A 72 -9.62 -19.64 8.09
N LEU A 73 -8.70 -20.60 8.01
CA LEU A 73 -7.51 -20.52 7.15
C LEU A 73 -7.84 -20.38 5.66
N ASN A 74 -8.93 -20.99 5.18
CA ASN A 74 -9.39 -20.84 3.80
C ASN A 74 -9.90 -19.42 3.51
N GLY A 75 -10.60 -18.80 4.46
CA GLY A 75 -10.98 -17.39 4.42
C GLY A 75 -9.75 -16.48 4.44
N GLN A 76 -8.79 -16.78 5.31
CA GLN A 76 -7.53 -16.06 5.42
C GLN A 76 -6.77 -16.04 4.08
N LEU A 77 -6.66 -17.18 3.38
CA LEU A 77 -6.04 -17.24 2.05
C LEU A 77 -6.73 -16.35 1.01
N ARG A 78 -8.07 -16.31 1.00
CA ARG A 78 -8.82 -15.49 0.05
C ARG A 78 -8.57 -14.00 0.29
N LEU A 79 -8.62 -13.57 1.55
CA LEU A 79 -8.40 -12.17 1.92
C LEU A 79 -6.95 -11.74 1.77
N ILE A 80 -5.97 -12.64 1.96
CA ILE A 80 -4.56 -12.34 1.66
C ILE A 80 -4.38 -12.07 0.17
N ARG A 81 -4.97 -12.90 -0.71
CA ARG A 81 -4.92 -12.65 -2.17
C ARG A 81 -5.59 -11.33 -2.54
N LEU A 82 -6.71 -11.00 -1.90
CA LEU A 82 -7.38 -9.72 -2.10
C LEU A 82 -6.50 -8.55 -1.61
N SER A 83 -5.80 -8.70 -0.49
CA SER A 83 -4.84 -7.70 0.01
C SER A 83 -3.67 -7.49 -0.95
N ILE A 84 -3.15 -8.57 -1.56
CA ILE A 84 -2.12 -8.51 -2.61
C ILE A 84 -2.66 -7.72 -3.81
N LEU A 85 -3.88 -8.01 -4.26
CA LEU A 85 -4.50 -7.29 -5.38
C LEU A 85 -4.64 -5.80 -5.08
N PHE A 86 -5.20 -5.42 -3.92
CA PHE A 86 -5.32 -4.00 -3.56
C PHE A 86 -3.97 -3.30 -3.45
N ASN A 87 -2.95 -3.98 -2.92
CA ASN A 87 -1.62 -3.41 -2.83
C ASN A 87 -0.96 -3.24 -4.21
N LEU A 88 -1.19 -4.16 -5.16
CA LEU A 88 -0.78 -3.98 -6.55
C LEU A 88 -1.49 -2.81 -7.24
N VAL A 89 -2.80 -2.65 -7.02
CA VAL A 89 -3.56 -1.51 -7.54
C VAL A 89 -3.05 -0.21 -6.91
N LEU A 90 -2.69 -0.22 -5.62
CA LEU A 90 -2.10 0.94 -4.94
C LEU A 90 -0.78 1.35 -5.59
N ILE A 91 0.12 0.40 -5.83
CA ILE A 91 1.38 0.63 -6.56
C ILE A 91 1.07 1.21 -7.95
N GLY A 92 0.16 0.58 -8.69
CA GLY A 92 -0.21 1.01 -10.04
C GLY A 92 -0.76 2.44 -10.08
N LEU A 93 -1.66 2.80 -9.15
CA LEU A 93 -2.20 4.15 -9.03
C LEU A 93 -1.13 5.18 -8.71
N ILE A 94 -0.21 4.87 -7.79
CA ILE A 94 0.88 5.77 -7.43
C ILE A 94 1.74 6.07 -8.67
N PHE A 95 2.27 5.03 -9.32
CA PHE A 95 3.26 5.19 -10.38
C PHE A 95 2.66 5.65 -11.72
N PHE A 96 1.55 5.03 -12.15
CA PHE A 96 1.02 5.25 -13.49
C PHE A 96 -0.07 6.32 -13.57
N PHE A 97 -0.58 6.78 -12.42
CA PHE A 97 -1.62 7.81 -12.40
C PHE A 97 -1.16 9.05 -11.65
N TYR A 98 -0.98 8.98 -10.32
CA TYR A 98 -0.75 10.19 -9.52
C TYR A 98 0.59 10.86 -9.80
N VAL A 99 1.68 10.10 -9.87
CA VAL A 99 2.99 10.66 -10.21
C VAL A 99 2.95 11.28 -11.62
N ALA A 100 2.50 10.52 -12.62
CA ALA A 100 2.43 10.99 -14.00
C ALA A 100 1.54 12.25 -14.17
N GLN A 101 0.41 12.33 -13.46
CA GLN A 101 -0.46 13.50 -13.50
C GLN A 101 0.23 14.73 -12.90
N ILE A 102 0.96 14.58 -11.79
CA ILE A 102 1.68 15.69 -11.19
C ILE A 102 2.81 16.13 -12.10
N GLU A 103 3.59 15.20 -12.68
CA GLU A 103 4.66 15.54 -13.64
C GLU A 103 4.14 16.38 -14.82
N LEU A 104 2.99 15.99 -15.38
CA LEU A 104 2.36 16.72 -16.49
C LEU A 104 1.96 18.14 -16.11
N VAL A 105 1.45 18.33 -14.90
CA VAL A 105 0.93 19.61 -14.42
C VAL A 105 2.05 20.52 -13.93
N THR A 106 3.04 19.97 -13.25
CA THR A 106 4.20 20.72 -12.76
C THR A 106 5.30 20.84 -13.80
N VAL A 107 5.19 20.21 -14.97
CA VAL A 107 6.26 20.19 -16.00
C VAL A 107 7.63 19.88 -15.35
N SER A 108 7.63 18.95 -14.41
CA SER A 108 8.78 18.64 -13.54
C SER A 108 8.83 17.13 -13.30
N GLU A 109 10.01 16.55 -13.39
CA GLU A 109 10.20 15.11 -13.19
C GLU A 109 10.12 14.72 -11.71
N ALA A 110 9.48 13.58 -11.45
CA ALA A 110 9.40 13.04 -10.10
C ALA A 110 10.75 12.49 -9.65
N SER A 111 11.24 12.97 -8.51
CA SER A 111 12.26 12.29 -7.72
C SER A 111 11.58 11.43 -6.66
N TYR A 112 11.74 10.13 -6.75
CA TYR A 112 11.12 9.20 -5.80
C TYR A 112 11.77 9.27 -4.42
N ASP A 113 10.94 9.29 -3.37
CA ASP A 113 11.40 9.28 -1.97
C ASP A 113 11.11 7.91 -1.33
N LYS A 114 11.57 7.71 -0.10
CA LYS A 114 11.54 6.44 0.64
C LYS A 114 10.14 5.85 0.77
N GLY A 115 9.11 6.69 0.82
CA GLY A 115 7.72 6.25 0.94
C GLY A 115 7.30 5.32 -0.20
N ILE A 116 7.84 5.50 -1.41
CA ILE A 116 7.45 4.71 -2.58
C ILE A 116 7.79 3.22 -2.46
N PHE A 117 8.80 2.88 -1.66
CA PHE A 117 9.25 1.50 -1.49
C PHE A 117 8.40 0.74 -0.46
N LEU A 118 7.65 1.44 0.40
CA LEU A 118 6.81 0.84 1.44
C LEU A 118 5.75 -0.13 0.88
N PRO A 119 4.95 0.22 -0.15
CA PRO A 119 4.01 -0.73 -0.72
C PRO A 119 4.71 -1.93 -1.36
N LEU A 120 5.91 -1.77 -1.94
CA LEU A 120 6.70 -2.89 -2.47
C LEU A 120 7.14 -3.85 -1.36
N ILE A 121 7.60 -3.32 -0.23
CA ILE A 121 7.97 -4.10 0.96
C ILE A 121 6.73 -4.81 1.55
N ALA A 122 5.60 -4.11 1.64
CA ALA A 122 4.35 -4.69 2.10
C ALA A 122 3.91 -5.86 1.20
N LEU A 123 4.07 -5.73 -0.13
CA LEU A 123 3.78 -6.80 -1.08
C LEU A 123 4.60 -8.07 -0.78
N VAL A 124 5.89 -7.94 -0.47
CA VAL A 124 6.74 -9.08 -0.07
C VAL A 124 6.18 -9.75 1.19
N PHE A 125 5.80 -8.97 2.22
CA PHE A 125 5.22 -9.53 3.43
C PHE A 125 3.85 -10.21 3.20
N LEU A 126 3.03 -9.70 2.28
CA LEU A 126 1.78 -10.36 1.90
C LEU A 126 2.03 -11.71 1.21
N PHE A 127 3.03 -11.81 0.33
CA PHE A 127 3.43 -13.09 -0.29
C PHE A 127 3.97 -14.08 0.74
N LEU A 128 4.77 -13.63 1.70
CA LEU A 128 5.24 -14.48 2.80
C LEU A 128 4.09 -14.95 3.70
N SER A 129 3.13 -14.08 3.97
CA SER A 129 1.89 -14.43 4.69
C SER A 129 1.09 -15.51 3.96
N LEU A 130 0.96 -15.37 2.64
CA LEU A 130 0.27 -16.35 1.79
C LEU A 130 0.95 -17.72 1.85
N ARG A 131 2.29 -17.75 1.82
CA ARG A 131 3.07 -18.99 1.96
C ARG A 131 2.91 -19.61 3.35
N GLY A 132 2.92 -18.79 4.41
CA GLY A 132 2.71 -19.23 5.79
C GLY A 132 1.38 -19.94 5.97
N VAL A 133 0.27 -19.28 5.65
CA VAL A 133 -1.08 -19.86 5.81
C VAL A 133 -1.27 -21.14 4.97
N ARG A 134 -0.67 -21.22 3.77
CA ARG A 134 -0.69 -22.46 2.96
C ARG A 134 0.05 -23.61 3.66
N LYS A 135 1.13 -23.33 4.38
CA LYS A 135 1.86 -24.34 5.16
C LYS A 135 1.00 -24.84 6.31
N ASP A 136 0.32 -23.93 7.02
CA ASP A 136 -0.55 -24.28 8.16
C ASP A 136 -1.70 -25.21 7.74
N ILE A 137 -2.35 -24.91 6.61
CA ILE A 137 -3.39 -25.78 6.05
C ILE A 137 -2.84 -27.16 5.70
N LYS A 138 -1.64 -27.24 5.11
CA LYS A 138 -1.01 -28.52 4.76
C LYS A 138 -0.71 -29.35 6.00
N LEU A 139 -0.20 -28.72 7.06
CA LEU A 139 0.12 -29.38 8.33
C LEU A 139 -1.13 -29.99 8.97
N ILE A 140 -2.22 -29.23 9.04
CA ILE A 140 -3.50 -29.72 9.59
C ILE A 140 -4.00 -30.92 8.78
N ARG A 141 -4.02 -30.81 7.45
CA ARG A 141 -4.48 -31.90 6.57
C ARG A 141 -3.59 -33.14 6.63
N SER A 142 -2.29 -33.00 6.85
CA SER A 142 -1.41 -34.15 7.02
C SER A 142 -1.61 -34.85 8.37
N ALA A 143 -1.90 -34.09 9.43
CA ALA A 143 -2.19 -34.66 10.74
C ALA A 143 -3.52 -35.43 10.75
N ASP A 144 -4.54 -34.92 10.05
CA ASP A 144 -5.84 -35.60 9.91
C ASP A 144 -5.74 -36.93 9.15
N ARG A 145 -4.72 -37.12 8.30
CA ARG A 145 -4.51 -38.39 7.57
C ARG A 145 -3.85 -39.49 8.38
N LEU A 146 -3.26 -39.16 9.54
CA LEU A 146 -2.55 -40.10 10.43
C LEU A 146 -3.41 -40.52 11.63
N ARG A 147 -4.57 -39.90 11.81
CA ARG A 147 -5.59 -40.28 12.78
C ARG A 147 -6.56 -41.27 12.15
#